data_AF-G9PFP1-F1
#
_entry.id   AF-G9PFP1-F1
#
_cell.length_a   1.000
_cell.length_b   1.000
_cell.length_c   1.000
_cell.angle_alpha   90.00
_cell.angle_beta   90.00
_cell.angle_gamma   90.00
#
_symmetry.space_group_name_H-M   'P 1'
#
loop_
_entity.id
_entity.type
_entity.pdbx_description
1 polymer ?
#
loop_
_entity_poly.entity_id
_entity_poly.type
_entity_poly.pdbx_seq_one_letter_code
_entity_poly.pdbx_strand_id
1 'polypeptide(L)'
;MEQEIPEKQPGEALKEMLARSQRISGQVPQVSLQPMPFVPQPKKVLSAKGKRKRLIFYMFALCFGIPAVSLIFSPFILGYIIAGVPGDHGINGDGWDARAFFSIVYITPIGAVISAIPVAMMYLAARVKE
;
A
#
# COMPACT_ATOMS: atom_id res chain seq x y z
N MET A 1 68.79 33.50 41.12
CA MET A 1 67.47 32.87 40.93
C MET A 1 67.67 31.77 39.89
N GLU A 2 67.98 30.58 40.37
CA GLU A 2 68.09 29.38 39.54
C GLU A 2 66.68 28.93 39.13
N GLN A 3 66.41 28.89 37.83
CA GLN A 3 65.26 28.14 37.31
C GLN A 3 65.79 26.75 36.95
N GLU A 4 65.53 25.80 37.84
CA GLU A 4 65.75 24.38 37.62
C GLU A 4 64.75 23.91 36.55
N ILE A 5 65.25 23.59 35.36
CA ILE A 5 64.47 22.99 34.28
C ILE A 5 64.42 21.48 34.57
N PRO A 6 63.27 20.86 34.87
CA PRO A 6 63.22 19.42 34.96
C PRO A 6 63.23 18.85 33.54
N GLU A 7 64.36 18.25 33.16
CA GLU A 7 64.52 17.42 31.97
C GLU A 7 63.68 16.14 32.14
N LYS A 8 62.36 16.24 31.97
CA LYS A 8 61.50 15.05 31.90
C LYS A 8 61.71 14.37 30.55
N GLN A 9 62.19 13.11 30.58
CA GLN A 9 62.34 12.26 29.40
C GLN A 9 61.05 12.28 28.55
N PRO A 10 61.16 12.38 27.21
CA PRO A 10 60.01 12.53 26.31
C PRO A 10 59.02 11.36 26.41
N GLY A 11 59.48 10.18 26.87
CA GLY A 11 58.64 9.02 27.12
C GLY A 11 57.69 9.16 28.31
N GLU A 12 58.06 9.92 29.35
CA GLU A 12 57.21 10.11 30.53
C GLU A 12 56.18 11.22 30.29
N ALA A 13 56.58 12.30 29.62
CA ALA A 13 55.67 13.36 29.21
C ALA A 13 54.58 12.86 28.24
N LEU A 14 54.94 11.95 27.32
CA LEU A 14 53.97 11.30 26.43
C LEU A 14 53.00 10.40 27.19
N LYS A 15 53.48 9.61 28.17
CA LYS A 15 52.61 8.76 29.00
C LYS A 15 51.65 9.60 29.84
N GLU A 16 52.12 10.72 30.38
CA GLU A 16 51.31 11.65 31.18
C GLU A 16 50.24 12.34 30.30
N MET A 17 50.62 12.79 29.09
CA MET A 17 49.68 13.35 28.12
C MET A 17 48.67 12.32 27.61
N LEU A 18 49.08 11.07 27.39
CA LEU A 18 48.21 9.98 26.92
C LEU A 18 47.23 9.56 28.02
N ALA A 19 47.69 9.39 29.26
CA ALA A 19 46.83 9.10 30.41
C ALA A 19 45.83 10.24 30.67
N ARG A 20 46.26 11.50 30.52
CA ARG A 20 45.38 12.67 30.62
C ARG A 20 44.38 12.73 29.46
N SER A 21 44.80 12.40 28.24
CA SER A 21 43.95 12.34 27.05
C SER A 21 42.88 11.25 27.18
N GLN A 22 43.24 10.06 27.67
CA GLN A 22 42.30 8.98 27.96
C GLN A 22 41.28 9.36 29.04
N ARG A 23 41.72 10.10 30.08
CA ARG A 23 40.84 10.55 31.16
C ARG A 23 39.87 11.65 30.73
N ILE A 24 40.26 12.53 29.81
CA ILE A 24 39.43 13.61 29.26
C ILE A 24 38.50 13.09 28.14
N SER A 25 38.98 12.13 27.33
CA SER A 25 38.23 11.62 26.19
C SER A 25 37.07 10.70 26.56
N GLY A 26 36.87 10.38 27.86
CA GLY A 26 35.82 9.46 28.31
C GLY A 26 35.86 8.13 27.55
N GLN A 27 37.06 7.72 27.13
CA GLN A 27 37.22 6.63 26.20
C GLN A 27 37.05 5.33 26.98
N VAL A 28 35.81 4.85 26.93
CA VAL A 28 35.36 3.54 27.42
C VAL A 28 36.44 2.51 27.07
N PRO A 29 36.90 1.68 28.02
CA PRO A 29 37.82 0.59 27.71
C PRO A 29 37.25 -0.13 26.50
N GLN A 30 38.06 -0.39 25.49
CA GLN A 30 37.63 -1.07 24.28
C GLN A 30 37.02 -2.42 24.69
N VAL A 31 35.70 -2.41 24.94
CA VAL A 31 34.91 -3.58 25.22
C VAL A 31 35.14 -4.43 23.99
N SER A 32 35.67 -5.63 24.27
CA SER A 32 35.86 -6.70 23.31
C SER A 32 34.85 -6.56 22.17
N LEU A 33 35.37 -6.55 20.94
CA LEU A 33 34.58 -6.80 19.74
C LEU A 33 33.97 -8.21 19.87
N GLN A 34 32.96 -8.34 20.73
CA GLN A 34 31.95 -9.36 20.55
C GLN A 34 31.39 -9.09 19.15
N PRO A 35 31.30 -10.12 18.30
CA PRO A 35 30.60 -9.96 17.04
C PRO A 35 29.22 -9.42 17.40
N MET A 36 28.89 -8.21 16.91
CA MET A 36 27.55 -7.66 17.13
C MET A 36 26.56 -8.78 16.78
N PRO A 37 25.55 -9.06 17.63
CA PRO A 37 24.54 -10.04 17.30
C PRO A 37 24.06 -9.71 15.90
N PHE A 38 24.05 -10.70 15.00
CA PHE A 38 23.49 -10.51 13.67
C PHE A 38 22.07 -10.00 13.83
N VAL A 39 21.90 -8.68 13.72
CA VAL A 39 20.58 -8.06 13.64
C VAL A 39 20.06 -8.57 12.31
N PRO A 40 18.99 -9.39 12.29
CA PRO A 40 18.41 -9.77 11.03
C PRO A 40 18.04 -8.47 10.35
N GLN A 41 18.70 -8.15 9.22
CA GLN A 41 18.27 -7.03 8.39
C GLN A 41 16.76 -7.17 8.21
N PRO A 42 15.99 -6.07 8.30
CA PRO A 42 14.53 -6.14 8.31
C PRO A 42 14.05 -6.83 7.04
N LYS A 43 13.87 -8.15 7.13
CA LYS A 43 13.20 -8.99 6.15
C LYS A 43 11.76 -8.50 6.14
N LYS A 44 11.45 -7.44 5.37
CA LYS A 44 10.08 -7.09 4.91
C LYS A 44 9.92 -5.79 4.12
N VAL A 45 10.96 -5.02 3.79
CA VAL A 45 10.73 -3.77 3.02
C VAL A 45 10.26 -4.05 1.58
N LEU A 46 10.68 -5.17 0.99
CA LEU A 46 10.22 -5.61 -0.34
C LEU A 46 8.91 -6.42 -0.29
N SER A 47 8.69 -7.24 0.73
CA SER A 47 7.44 -8.00 0.93
C SER A 47 6.21 -7.09 1.09
N ALA A 48 6.39 -5.92 1.70
CA ALA A 48 5.34 -4.90 1.79
C ALA A 48 4.98 -4.28 0.42
N LYS A 49 5.92 -4.27 -0.54
CA LYS A 49 5.73 -3.62 -1.85
C LYS A 49 4.77 -4.42 -2.73
N GLY A 50 4.87 -5.76 -2.74
CA GLY A 50 3.93 -6.63 -3.43
C GLY A 50 2.52 -6.54 -2.83
N LYS A 51 2.41 -6.59 -1.50
CA LYS A 51 1.13 -6.49 -0.78
C LYS A 51 0.43 -5.15 -1.02
N ARG A 52 1.16 -4.03 -1.00
CA ARG A 52 0.60 -2.69 -1.28
C ARG A 52 0.09 -2.58 -2.72
N LYS A 53 0.83 -3.12 -3.71
CA LYS A 53 0.39 -3.14 -5.10
C LYS A 53 -0.90 -3.94 -5.30
N ARG A 54 -0.99 -5.14 -4.70
CA ARG A 54 -2.22 -5.95 -4.74
C ARG A 54 -3.41 -5.21 -4.12
N LEU A 55 -3.21 -4.57 -2.97
CA LEU A 55 -4.27 -3.80 -2.31
C LEU A 55 -4.80 -2.65 -3.19
N ILE A 56 -3.91 -1.93 -3.87
CA ILE A 56 -4.28 -0.86 -4.79
C ILE A 56 -5.15 -1.40 -5.95
N PHE A 57 -4.76 -2.54 -6.53
CA PHE A 57 -5.57 -3.17 -7.58
C PHE A 57 -6.96 -3.60 -7.09
N TYR A 58 -7.06 -4.13 -5.87
CA TYR A 58 -8.35 -4.46 -5.26
C TYR A 58 -9.22 -3.21 -5.02
N MET A 59 -8.63 -2.12 -4.54
CA MET A 59 -9.37 -0.86 -4.40
C MET A 59 -9.91 -0.38 -5.75
N PHE A 60 -9.08 -0.35 -6.80
CA PHE A 60 -9.53 0.03 -8.13
C PHE A 60 -10.60 -0.92 -8.67
N ALA A 61 -10.43 -2.23 -8.49
CA ALA A 61 -11.43 -3.21 -8.88
C ALA A 61 -12.78 -2.98 -8.19
N LEU A 62 -12.79 -2.60 -6.91
CA LEU A 62 -14.04 -2.28 -6.21
C LEU A 62 -14.63 -0.94 -6.69
N CYS A 63 -13.80 0.09 -6.87
CA CYS A 63 -14.25 1.40 -7.36
C CYS A 63 -14.94 1.34 -8.72
N PHE A 64 -14.50 0.46 -9.62
CA PHE A 64 -15.14 0.27 -10.93
C PHE A 64 -16.15 -0.87 -10.95
N GLY A 65 -15.97 -1.88 -10.10
CA GLY A 65 -16.88 -3.03 -10.01
C GLY A 65 -18.24 -2.67 -9.46
N ILE A 66 -18.31 -1.86 -8.39
CA ILE A 66 -19.59 -1.46 -7.79
C ILE A 66 -20.47 -0.71 -8.80
N PRO A 67 -19.99 0.36 -9.48
CA PRO A 67 -20.78 1.03 -10.51
C PRO A 67 -21.17 0.12 -11.69
N ALA A 68 -20.27 -0.76 -12.15
CA ALA A 68 -20.55 -1.68 -13.24
C ALA A 68 -21.69 -2.65 -12.90
N VAL A 69 -21.64 -3.25 -11.71
CA VAL A 69 -22.70 -4.12 -11.18
C VAL A 69 -24.01 -3.35 -11.07
N SER A 70 -24.00 -2.13 -10.52
CA SER A 70 -25.20 -1.30 -10.45
C SER A 70 -25.81 -1.01 -11.81
N LEU A 71 -25.00 -0.70 -12.83
CA LEU A 71 -25.49 -0.48 -14.20
C LEU A 71 -26.08 -1.75 -14.84
N ILE A 72 -25.50 -2.92 -14.55
CA ILE A 72 -26.00 -4.19 -15.06
C ILE A 72 -27.35 -4.53 -14.44
N PHE A 73 -27.48 -4.43 -13.11
CA PHE A 73 -28.67 -4.90 -12.39
C PHE A 73 -29.79 -3.87 -12.27
N SER A 74 -29.48 -2.57 -12.33
CA SER A 74 -30.48 -1.50 -12.17
C SER A 74 -31.68 -1.62 -13.14
N PRO A 75 -31.49 -1.86 -14.45
CA PRO A 75 -32.60 -2.07 -15.39
C PRO A 75 -33.53 -3.23 -15.01
N PHE A 76 -32.97 -4.31 -14.46
CA PHE A 76 -33.75 -5.47 -14.02
C PHE A 76 -34.59 -5.15 -12.78
N ILE A 77 -34.00 -4.47 -11.80
CA ILE A 77 -34.71 -4.02 -10.59
C ILE A 77 -35.88 -3.11 -10.99
N LEU A 78 -35.62 -2.15 -11.89
CA LEU A 78 -36.65 -1.26 -12.42
C LEU A 78 -37.77 -2.05 -13.13
N GLY A 79 -37.42 -3.00 -13.99
CA GLY A 79 -38.40 -3.85 -14.67
C GLY A 79 -39.28 -4.66 -13.70
N TYR A 80 -38.69 -5.22 -12.63
CA TYR A 80 -39.45 -5.93 -11.60
C TYR A 80 -40.38 -5.02 -10.80
N ILE A 81 -39.97 -3.78 -10.52
CA ILE A 81 -40.84 -2.81 -9.86
C ILE A 81 -42.05 -2.48 -10.75
N ILE A 82 -41.81 -2.24 -12.04
CA ILE A 82 -42.87 -1.92 -13.01
C ILE A 82 -43.87 -3.07 -13.12
N ALA A 83 -43.38 -4.31 -13.25
CA ALA A 83 -44.24 -5.49 -13.31
C ALA A 83 -45.08 -5.72 -12.03
N GLY A 84 -44.66 -5.15 -10.89
CA GLY A 84 -45.40 -5.22 -9.63
C GLY A 84 -46.46 -4.14 -9.46
N VAL A 85 -46.47 -3.11 -10.30
CA VAL A 85 -47.48 -2.04 -10.28
C VAL A 85 -48.66 -2.46 -11.17
N PRO A 86 -49.92 -2.36 -10.69
CA PRO A 86 -51.08 -2.63 -11.53
C PRO A 86 -51.27 -1.51 -12.56
N GLY A 87 -51.30 -1.88 -13.84
CA GLY A 87 -51.51 -0.96 -14.94
C GLY A 87 -51.30 -1.66 -16.29
N ASP A 88 -51.82 -1.08 -17.37
CA ASP A 88 -51.40 -1.48 -18.72
C ASP A 88 -50.06 -0.79 -19.01
N HIS A 89 -48.97 -1.50 -18.69
CA HIS A 89 -47.61 -1.01 -18.90
C HIS A 89 -47.05 -1.33 -20.29
N GLY A 90 -47.84 -2.00 -21.12
CA GLY A 90 -47.48 -2.38 -22.48
C GLY A 90 -47.37 -1.17 -23.42
N ILE A 91 -47.01 -1.45 -24.67
CA ILE A 91 -46.82 -0.44 -25.73
C ILE A 91 -48.09 0.36 -26.07
N ASN A 92 -49.27 -0.23 -25.83
CA ASN A 92 -50.56 0.41 -26.06
C ASN A 92 -51.11 1.11 -24.81
N GLY A 93 -50.47 0.90 -23.66
CA GLY A 93 -50.79 1.53 -22.39
C GLY A 93 -49.86 2.71 -22.11
N ASP A 94 -49.23 2.75 -20.93
CA ASP A 94 -48.33 3.85 -20.54
C ASP A 94 -46.88 3.69 -21.05
N GLY A 95 -46.56 2.57 -21.70
CA GLY A 95 -45.28 2.30 -22.35
C GLY A 95 -44.10 2.08 -21.40
N TRP A 96 -44.34 1.86 -20.10
CA TRP A 96 -43.27 1.63 -19.13
C TRP A 96 -42.49 0.33 -19.40
N ASP A 97 -43.13 -0.72 -19.90
CA ASP A 97 -42.45 -1.97 -20.28
C ASP A 97 -41.45 -1.74 -21.42
N ALA A 98 -41.83 -0.94 -22.43
CA ALA A 98 -40.95 -0.61 -23.53
C ALA A 98 -39.72 0.19 -23.05
N ARG A 99 -39.93 1.16 -22.14
CA ARG A 99 -38.84 1.94 -21.53
C ARG A 99 -37.90 1.04 -20.71
N ALA A 100 -38.45 0.11 -19.93
CA ALA A 100 -37.66 -0.86 -19.19
C ALA A 100 -36.84 -1.75 -20.12
N PHE A 101 -37.44 -2.28 -21.18
CA PHE A 101 -36.75 -3.08 -22.19
C PHE A 101 -35.61 -2.30 -22.85
N PHE A 102 -35.85 -1.08 -23.33
CA PHE A 102 -34.78 -0.25 -23.92
C PHE A 102 -33.68 0.06 -22.90
N SER A 103 -34.01 0.26 -21.63
CA SER A 103 -32.99 0.47 -20.60
C SER A 103 -32.08 -0.75 -20.43
N ILE A 104 -32.61 -1.98 -20.54
CA ILE A 104 -31.80 -3.20 -20.55
C ILE A 104 -30.90 -3.22 -21.79
N VAL A 105 -31.44 -2.92 -22.97
CA VAL A 105 -30.68 -2.96 -24.24
C VAL A 105 -29.55 -1.92 -24.26
N TYR A 106 -29.75 -0.73 -23.69
CA TYR A 106 -28.76 0.35 -23.77
C TYR A 106 -27.85 0.46 -22.55
N ILE A 107 -28.35 0.22 -21.34
CA ILE A 107 -27.58 0.44 -20.09
C ILE A 107 -26.80 -0.81 -19.70
N THR A 108 -27.40 -2.01 -19.79
CA THR A 108 -26.75 -3.25 -19.37
C THR A 108 -25.45 -3.53 -20.15
N PRO A 109 -25.37 -3.36 -21.48
CA PRO A 109 -24.12 -3.54 -22.21
C PRO A 109 -23.02 -2.57 -21.78
N ILE A 110 -23.37 -1.32 -21.42
CA ILE A 110 -22.40 -0.35 -20.90
C ILE A 110 -21.80 -0.86 -19.59
N GLY A 111 -22.66 -1.33 -18.66
CA GLY A 111 -22.20 -1.96 -17.42
C GLY A 111 -21.32 -3.19 -17.67
N ALA A 112 -21.67 -4.02 -18.64
CA ALA A 112 -20.88 -5.19 -19.04
C ALA A 112 -19.49 -4.80 -19.57
N VAL A 113 -19.39 -3.77 -20.43
CA VAL A 113 -18.10 -3.26 -20.92
C VAL A 113 -17.25 -2.71 -19.78
N ILE A 114 -17.84 -1.91 -18.89
CA ILE A 114 -17.13 -1.33 -17.73
C ILE A 114 -16.63 -2.44 -16.80
N SER A 115 -17.35 -3.56 -16.69
CA SER A 115 -16.95 -4.71 -15.87
C SER A 115 -15.62 -5.37 -16.31
N ALA A 116 -15.13 -5.10 -17.52
CA ALA A 116 -13.81 -5.57 -17.95
C ALA A 116 -12.66 -4.95 -17.13
N ILE A 117 -12.82 -3.70 -16.66
CA ILE A 117 -11.82 -2.98 -15.86
C ILE A 117 -11.53 -3.69 -14.53
N PRO A 118 -12.53 -3.94 -13.66
CA PRO A 118 -12.28 -4.62 -12.39
C PRO A 118 -11.78 -6.06 -12.60
N VAL A 119 -12.25 -6.78 -13.63
CA VAL A 119 -11.73 -8.11 -13.97
C VAL A 119 -10.25 -8.06 -14.30
N ALA A 120 -9.82 -7.10 -15.14
CA ALA A 120 -8.42 -6.90 -15.48
C ALA A 120 -7.58 -6.55 -14.24
N MET A 121 -8.08 -5.68 -13.35
CA MET A 121 -7.38 -5.32 -12.11
C MET A 121 -7.22 -6.50 -11.16
N MET A 122 -8.27 -7.32 -11.00
CA MET A 122 -8.21 -8.57 -10.21
C MET A 122 -7.20 -9.55 -10.80
N TYR A 123 -7.18 -9.70 -12.13
CA TYR A 123 -6.20 -10.53 -12.83
C TYR A 123 -4.76 -10.06 -12.58
N LEU A 124 -4.51 -8.75 -12.68
CA LEU A 124 -3.20 -8.17 -12.37
C LEU A 124 -2.81 -8.38 -10.91
N ALA A 125 -3.74 -8.21 -9.97
CA ALA A 125 -3.51 -8.46 -8.55
C ALA A 125 -3.04 -9.90 -8.28
N ALA A 126 -3.67 -10.88 -8.93
CA ALA A 126 -3.31 -12.30 -8.82
C ALA A 126 -1.89 -12.60 -9.36
N ARG A 127 -1.39 -11.79 -10.30
CA ARG A 127 -0.06 -11.96 -10.92
C ARG A 127 1.07 -11.23 -10.19
N VAL A 128 0.77 -10.35 -9.23
CA VAL A 128 1.82 -9.70 -8.42
C VAL A 128 2.55 -10.78 -7.62
N LYS A 129 3.87 -10.95 -7.81
CA LYS A 129 4.71 -11.81 -6.96
C LYS A 129 5.09 -11.09 -5.66
N GLU A 130 5.20 -11.84 -4.57
CA GLU A 130 5.65 -11.35 -3.25
C GLU A 130 7.16 -11.22 -3.13
#